data_AF-A0A6C0KBX0-F1
#
_entry.id   AF-A0A6C0KBX0-F1
#
_cell.length_a   1.000
_cell.length_b   1.000
_cell.length_c   1.000
_cell.angle_alpha   90.00
_cell.angle_beta   90.00
_cell.angle_gamma   90.00
#
_symmetry.space_group_name_H-M   'P 1'
#
loop_
_entity.id
_entity.type
_entity.pdbx_description
1 polymer ?
#
loop_
_entity_poly.entity_id
_entity_poly.type
_entity_poly.pdbx_seq_one_letter_code
_entity_poly.pdbx_strand_id
1 'polypeptide(L)'
;MFLNFELEIFLMVLLLLIVISMIPLIELKYNSDLYENIEKFNKYCLNNDAKLLSELDVKDTYMWNISSYIYDYDNLSNFFYKRNQTGTGANDYIGLNRNVAKVSSSGSGDDKYIDNVMKIYNYYLYMSLGFFIVLIVFFVSQANILINIGAAGAAGATSDYAICMSGSASSDTGIADIFDVFKNYIYALFVYVALFIVFFSLILKKLTELYADTETYEYIMLMKELDILLKENKPANAGITDILKKYSKNKINDIAYIALNNKAIISELATKAAGAAGAYKDKSDSVVVKYDNNENYKITLKNIEKLEYYNSKEAKDKVKNKISEIFQFIYVYIIFLIIPIYMLSLSLQGNYMYLLFTIILIIIFSVSAYNIYNTLQN
;
A
#
# COMPACT_ATOMS: atom_id res chain seq x y z
N MET A 1 37.11 17.28 14.54
CA MET A 1 37.69 16.49 13.45
C MET A 1 36.86 15.22 13.34
N PHE A 2 36.09 15.06 12.26
CA PHE A 2 35.17 13.94 12.07
C PHE A 2 35.95 12.63 11.96
N LEU A 3 36.03 11.86 13.04
CA LEU A 3 36.81 10.61 13.07
C LEU A 3 36.13 9.45 12.32
N ASN A 4 34.85 9.55 11.97
CA ASN A 4 34.08 8.48 11.33
C ASN A 4 33.05 9.00 10.30
N PHE A 5 33.48 9.84 9.36
CA PHE A 5 32.61 10.45 8.35
C PHE A 5 31.76 9.44 7.54
N GLU A 6 32.31 8.27 7.22
CA GLU A 6 31.59 7.21 6.49
C GLU A 6 30.45 6.60 7.31
N LEU A 7 30.66 6.38 8.61
CA LEU A 7 29.63 5.89 9.52
C LEU A 7 28.52 6.92 9.70
N GLU A 8 28.87 8.20 9.78
CA GLU A 8 27.90 9.29 9.90
C GLU A 8 27.03 9.40 8.65
N ILE A 9 27.62 9.33 7.46
CA ILE A 9 26.86 9.27 6.20
C ILE A 9 25.93 8.06 6.19
N PHE A 10 26.44 6.88 6.56
CA PHE A 10 25.63 5.67 6.61
C PHE A 10 24.42 5.83 7.54
N LEU A 11 24.64 6.35 8.75
CA LEU A 11 23.57 6.56 9.73
C LEU A 11 22.56 7.61 9.25
N MET A 12 23.01 8.69 8.60
CA MET A 12 22.10 9.70 8.01
C MET A 12 21.25 9.12 6.89
N VAL A 13 21.85 8.33 5.99
CA VAL A 13 21.13 7.63 4.91
C VAL A 13 20.14 6.63 5.51
N LEU A 14 20.54 5.88 6.54
CA LEU A 14 19.68 4.92 7.22
C LEU A 14 18.45 5.61 7.84
N LEU A 15 18.65 6.74 8.52
CA LEU A 15 17.55 7.53 9.10
C LEU A 15 16.57 8.01 8.03
N LEU A 16 17.09 8.57 6.95
CA LEU A 16 16.27 9.04 5.83
C LEU A 16 15.43 7.90 5.25
N LEU A 17 16.05 6.73 5.02
CA LEU A 17 15.37 5.57 4.46
C LEU A 17 14.30 4.99 5.40
N ILE A 18 14.53 5.00 6.73
CA ILE A 18 13.49 4.64 7.70
C ILE A 18 12.31 5.59 7.58
N VAL A 19 12.54 6.91 7.56
CA VAL A 19 11.47 7.91 7.42
C VAL A 19 10.70 7.71 6.11
N ILE A 20 11.40 7.52 4.99
CA ILE A 20 10.79 7.26 3.68
C ILE A 20 9.89 6.01 3.74
N SER A 21 10.35 4.93 4.40
CA SER A 21 9.56 3.70 4.53
C SER A 21 8.26 3.88 5.33
N MET A 22 8.17 4.88 6.21
CA MET A 22 6.97 5.17 7.02
C MET A 22 5.91 5.98 6.27
N ILE A 23 6.31 6.73 5.24
CA ILE A 23 5.44 7.67 4.51
C ILE A 23 4.12 7.01 4.05
N PRO A 24 4.11 5.83 3.42
CA PRO A 24 2.88 5.19 2.95
C PRO A 24 1.86 4.91 4.05
N LEU A 25 2.33 4.60 5.28
CA LEU A 25 1.45 4.34 6.42
C LEU A 25 0.84 5.63 6.99
N ILE A 26 1.64 6.71 7.01
CA ILE A 26 1.19 8.04 7.44
C ILE A 26 0.14 8.57 6.47
N GLU A 27 0.40 8.46 5.16
CA GLU A 27 -0.55 8.91 4.15
C GLU A 27 -1.85 8.10 4.16
N LEU A 28 -1.78 6.78 4.35
CA LEU A 28 -2.97 5.94 4.47
C LEU A 28 -3.87 6.42 5.61
N LYS A 29 -3.28 6.71 6.77
CA LYS A 29 -4.01 7.24 7.92
C LYS A 29 -4.56 8.63 7.64
N TYR A 30 -3.74 9.53 7.09
CA TYR A 30 -4.14 10.88 6.73
C TYR A 30 -5.34 10.89 5.77
N ASN A 31 -5.27 10.12 4.68
CA ASN A 31 -6.35 10.05 3.69
C ASN A 31 -7.63 9.46 4.30
N SER A 32 -7.53 8.41 5.13
CA SER A 32 -8.69 7.89 5.84
C SER A 32 -9.37 8.95 6.71
N ASP A 33 -8.60 9.72 7.49
CA ASP A 33 -9.16 10.75 8.37
C ASP A 33 -9.73 11.92 7.57
N LEU A 34 -9.04 12.32 6.49
CA LEU A 34 -9.50 13.35 5.57
C LEU A 34 -10.84 12.97 4.94
N TYR A 35 -10.97 11.76 4.39
CA TYR A 35 -12.20 11.31 3.73
C TYR A 35 -13.36 11.16 4.70
N GLU A 36 -13.09 10.77 5.95
CA GLU A 36 -14.11 10.77 6.99
C GLU A 36 -14.60 12.19 7.30
N ASN A 37 -13.68 13.15 7.39
CA ASN A 37 -14.02 14.54 7.66
C ASN A 37 -14.78 15.19 6.49
N ILE A 38 -14.39 14.89 5.25
CA ILE A 38 -15.11 15.33 4.04
C ILE A 38 -16.53 14.78 4.06
N GLU A 39 -16.72 13.47 4.31
CA GLU A 39 -18.06 12.89 4.37
C GLU A 39 -18.91 13.52 5.49
N LYS A 40 -18.34 13.75 6.68
CA LYS A 40 -19.03 14.44 7.79
C LYS A 40 -19.42 15.86 7.42
N PHE A 41 -18.52 16.61 6.79
CA PHE A 41 -18.78 17.97 6.34
C PHE A 41 -19.91 18.01 5.31
N ASN A 42 -19.87 17.13 4.32
CA ASN A 42 -20.92 17.03 3.31
C ASN A 42 -22.27 16.67 3.93
N LYS A 43 -22.30 15.75 4.92
CA LYS A 43 -23.52 15.43 5.67
C LYS A 43 -24.08 16.64 6.43
N TYR A 44 -23.19 17.42 7.06
CA TYR A 44 -23.55 18.64 7.76
C TYR A 44 -24.13 19.71 6.81
N CYS A 45 -23.51 19.93 5.64
CA CYS A 45 -24.01 20.87 4.64
C CYS A 45 -25.40 20.50 4.11
N LEU A 46 -25.77 19.21 4.19
CA LEU A 46 -27.09 18.70 3.83
C LEU A 46 -28.05 18.65 5.03
N ASN A 47 -27.73 19.33 6.14
CA ASN A 47 -28.50 19.38 7.39
C ASN A 47 -28.85 18.00 7.97
N ASN A 48 -28.06 16.97 7.66
CA ASN A 48 -28.37 15.57 7.98
C ASN A 48 -29.75 15.10 7.48
N ASP A 49 -30.32 15.75 6.46
CA ASP A 49 -31.59 15.34 5.87
C ASP A 49 -31.39 14.02 5.11
N ALA A 50 -32.07 12.95 5.56
CA ALA A 50 -31.92 11.62 5.00
C ALA A 50 -32.19 11.54 3.49
N LYS A 51 -33.09 12.39 2.96
CA LYS A 51 -33.39 12.45 1.53
C LYS A 51 -32.23 13.08 0.77
N LEU A 52 -31.71 14.21 1.24
CA LEU A 52 -30.57 14.88 0.62
C LEU A 52 -29.27 14.09 0.74
N LEU A 53 -29.07 13.39 1.86
CA LEU A 53 -27.93 12.49 2.08
C LEU A 53 -27.90 11.34 1.06
N SER A 54 -29.06 10.86 0.63
CA SER A 54 -29.16 9.83 -0.40
C SER A 54 -28.79 10.35 -1.80
N GLU A 55 -28.70 11.66 -1.98
CA GLU A 55 -28.27 12.32 -3.21
C GLU A 55 -26.77 12.64 -3.23
N LEU A 56 -26.01 12.23 -2.21
CA LEU A 56 -24.58 12.43 -2.19
C LEU A 56 -23.92 11.64 -3.33
N ASP A 57 -23.12 12.31 -4.16
CA ASP A 57 -22.36 11.68 -5.23
C ASP A 57 -21.35 10.68 -4.64
N VAL A 58 -21.03 9.62 -5.39
CA VAL A 58 -20.07 8.58 -4.98
C VAL A 58 -18.73 9.18 -4.55
N LYS A 59 -18.20 10.16 -5.29
CA LYS A 59 -16.94 10.86 -4.99
C LYS A 59 -16.89 11.51 -3.61
N ASP A 60 -18.05 11.83 -3.05
CA ASP A 60 -18.16 12.55 -1.78
C ASP A 60 -18.29 11.57 -0.60
N THR A 61 -18.26 10.26 -0.87
CA THR A 61 -18.33 9.19 0.15
C THR A 61 -16.95 8.74 0.63
N TYR A 62 -16.88 8.31 1.90
CA TYR A 62 -15.67 7.69 2.44
C TYR A 62 -15.26 6.43 1.66
N MET A 63 -16.22 5.55 1.33
CA MET A 63 -15.92 4.23 0.77
C MET A 63 -15.30 4.34 -0.63
N TRP A 64 -15.80 5.26 -1.47
CA TRP A 64 -15.18 5.57 -2.76
C TRP A 64 -13.75 6.05 -2.58
N ASN A 65 -13.56 7.12 -1.81
CA ASN A 65 -12.27 7.78 -1.70
C ASN A 65 -11.21 6.87 -1.10
N ILE A 66 -11.54 6.09 -0.06
CA ILE A 66 -10.56 5.16 0.52
C ILE A 66 -10.27 4.00 -0.44
N SER A 67 -11.27 3.49 -1.15
CA SER A 67 -11.08 2.37 -2.09
C SER A 67 -10.25 2.79 -3.30
N SER A 68 -10.51 3.97 -3.88
CA SER A 68 -9.71 4.53 -4.98
C SER A 68 -8.29 4.94 -4.55
N TYR A 69 -8.09 5.21 -3.26
CA TYR A 69 -6.76 5.43 -2.69
C TYR A 69 -5.98 4.12 -2.50
N ILE A 70 -6.61 3.08 -1.95
CA ILE A 70 -5.92 1.81 -1.64
C ILE A 70 -5.73 0.88 -2.85
N TYR A 71 -6.53 1.06 -3.90
CA TYR A 71 -6.45 0.30 -5.16
C TYR A 71 -5.98 1.16 -6.33
N ASP A 72 -5.31 0.54 -7.30
CA ASP A 72 -5.04 1.17 -8.60
C ASP A 72 -6.29 1.12 -9.49
N TYR A 73 -7.15 2.13 -9.34
CA TYR A 73 -8.46 2.16 -10.01
C TYR A 73 -8.36 2.10 -11.54
N ASP A 74 -7.33 2.71 -12.12
CA ASP A 74 -7.18 2.78 -13.56
C ASP A 74 -6.83 1.42 -14.15
N ASN A 75 -5.98 0.66 -13.46
CA ASN A 75 -5.55 -0.67 -13.88
C ASN A 75 -6.46 -1.83 -13.44
N LEU A 76 -7.54 -1.57 -12.67
CA LEU A 76 -8.49 -2.61 -12.22
C LEU A 76 -9.04 -3.48 -13.36
N SER A 77 -9.25 -2.91 -14.55
CA SER A 77 -9.82 -3.66 -15.67
C SER A 77 -8.92 -4.80 -16.17
N ASN A 78 -7.62 -4.72 -15.93
CA ASN A 78 -6.68 -5.79 -16.27
C ASN A 78 -6.90 -7.06 -15.42
N PHE A 79 -7.66 -6.95 -14.33
CA PHE A 79 -8.00 -8.06 -13.44
C PHE A 79 -9.38 -8.66 -13.74
N PHE A 80 -10.10 -8.13 -14.74
CA PHE A 80 -11.30 -8.78 -15.24
C PHE A 80 -10.92 -9.97 -16.12
N TYR A 81 -11.70 -11.05 -16.04
CA TYR A 81 -11.55 -12.13 -17.01
C TYR A 81 -11.95 -11.64 -18.41
N LYS A 82 -11.04 -11.83 -19.36
CA LYS A 82 -11.33 -11.70 -20.80
C LYS A 82 -11.99 -12.97 -21.30
N ARG A 83 -12.97 -12.83 -22.20
CA ARG A 83 -13.51 -13.98 -22.92
C ARG A 83 -12.41 -14.62 -23.75
N ASN A 84 -12.17 -15.92 -23.54
CA ASN A 84 -11.43 -16.75 -24.49
C ASN A 84 -12.31 -17.04 -25.71
N GLN A 85 -11.71 -17.45 -26.84
CA GLN A 85 -12.43 -17.79 -28.07
C GLN A 85 -13.53 -18.86 -27.87
N THR A 86 -13.47 -19.64 -26.78
CA THR A 86 -14.43 -20.69 -26.42
C THR A 86 -15.50 -20.27 -25.40
N GLY A 87 -15.49 -19.03 -24.90
CA GLY A 87 -16.52 -18.49 -23.98
C GLY A 87 -16.50 -19.04 -22.54
N THR A 88 -15.64 -20.00 -22.21
CA THR A 88 -15.58 -20.65 -20.89
C THR A 88 -14.57 -19.98 -19.95
N GLY A 89 -15.07 -19.21 -18.97
CA GLY A 89 -14.26 -18.63 -17.87
C GLY A 89 -15.03 -18.56 -16.54
N ALA A 90 -14.72 -19.46 -15.60
CA ALA A 90 -15.59 -19.79 -14.45
C ALA A 90 -15.68 -18.74 -13.33
N ASN A 91 -14.85 -17.69 -13.33
CA ASN A 91 -14.88 -16.62 -12.31
C ASN A 91 -14.90 -15.24 -12.98
N ASP A 92 -15.42 -14.22 -12.28
CA ASP A 92 -15.58 -12.85 -12.82
C ASP A 92 -14.29 -12.02 -12.68
N TYR A 93 -13.43 -12.41 -11.72
CA TYR A 93 -12.21 -11.71 -11.35
C TYR A 93 -11.03 -12.66 -11.36
N ILE A 94 -9.95 -12.28 -12.04
CA ILE A 94 -8.63 -12.87 -11.78
C ILE A 94 -8.34 -12.50 -10.34
N GLY A 95 -8.62 -13.43 -9.42
CA GLY A 95 -8.60 -13.13 -7.99
C GLY A 95 -7.32 -12.42 -7.61
N LEU A 96 -7.40 -11.48 -6.68
CA LEU A 96 -6.22 -10.86 -6.08
C LEU A 96 -5.22 -11.96 -5.71
N ASN A 97 -4.11 -12.08 -6.45
CA ASN A 97 -3.02 -12.91 -5.97
C ASN A 97 -2.33 -12.13 -4.85
N ARG A 98 -2.88 -12.27 -3.65
CA ARG A 98 -2.48 -11.53 -2.44
C ARG A 98 -1.02 -11.79 -2.03
N ASN A 99 -0.38 -12.79 -2.62
CA ASN A 99 0.98 -13.22 -2.31
C ASN A 99 2.04 -12.61 -3.24
N VAL A 100 1.65 -11.85 -4.27
CA VAL A 100 2.59 -11.31 -5.27
C VAL A 100 2.36 -9.83 -5.52
N ALA A 101 3.44 -9.06 -5.58
CA ALA A 101 3.42 -7.63 -5.93
C ALA A 101 3.19 -7.39 -7.43
N LYS A 102 3.44 -8.40 -8.27
CA LYS A 102 3.21 -8.37 -9.72
C LYS A 102 2.41 -9.57 -10.17
N VAL A 103 1.49 -9.35 -11.11
CA VAL A 103 0.61 -10.39 -11.66
C VAL A 103 0.80 -10.44 -13.17
N SER A 104 0.79 -11.64 -13.76
CA SER A 104 0.79 -11.79 -15.21
C SER A 104 -0.51 -11.21 -15.77
N SER A 105 -0.43 -10.19 -16.63
CA SER A 105 -1.62 -9.69 -17.33
C SER A 105 -1.98 -10.70 -18.43
N SER A 106 -2.99 -11.54 -18.19
CA SER A 106 -3.52 -12.41 -19.23
C SER A 106 -4.33 -11.58 -20.21
N GLY A 107 -3.84 -11.37 -21.44
CA GLY A 107 -4.62 -10.67 -22.46
C GLY A 107 -3.95 -10.33 -23.79
N SER A 108 -2.65 -10.55 -23.96
CA SER A 108 -1.96 -10.46 -25.24
C SER A 108 -0.84 -11.49 -25.18
N GLY A 109 -0.51 -12.17 -26.29
CA GLY A 109 0.44 -13.30 -26.35
C GLY A 109 1.90 -13.05 -25.90
N ASP A 110 2.15 -12.01 -25.10
CA ASP A 110 3.39 -11.75 -24.38
C ASP A 110 3.08 -11.66 -22.88
N ASP A 111 3.80 -12.43 -22.06
CA ASP A 111 3.74 -12.40 -20.60
C ASP A 111 4.23 -11.04 -20.06
N LYS A 112 3.35 -10.03 -20.06
CA LYS A 112 3.60 -8.75 -19.39
C LYS A 112 3.20 -8.88 -17.92
N TYR A 113 4.16 -8.64 -17.04
CA TYR A 113 3.91 -8.54 -15.60
C TYR A 113 3.53 -7.11 -15.25
N ILE A 114 2.31 -6.91 -14.74
CA ILE A 114 1.83 -5.64 -14.21
C ILE A 114 1.89 -5.65 -12.69
N ASP A 115 1.99 -4.47 -12.08
CA ASP A 115 1.85 -4.37 -10.63
C ASP A 115 0.46 -4.85 -10.19
N ASN A 116 0.41 -5.49 -9.03
CA ASN A 116 -0.84 -5.90 -8.41
C ASN A 116 -1.67 -4.65 -8.08
N VAL A 117 -3.00 -4.76 -8.13
CA VAL A 117 -3.92 -3.66 -7.88
C VAL A 117 -3.90 -3.14 -6.44
N MET A 118 -3.20 -3.81 -5.52
CA MET A 118 -2.97 -3.39 -4.13
C MET A 118 -1.97 -2.22 -4.04
N LYS A 119 -2.41 -1.01 -4.45
CA LYS A 119 -1.58 0.19 -4.59
C LYS A 119 -0.77 0.52 -3.34
N ILE A 120 -1.40 0.56 -2.15
CA ILE A 120 -0.72 0.94 -0.91
C ILE A 120 0.22 -0.15 -0.40
N TYR A 121 -0.12 -1.43 -0.61
CA TYR A 121 0.81 -2.53 -0.34
C TYR A 121 2.10 -2.37 -1.16
N ASN A 122 1.96 -2.15 -2.48
CA ASN A 122 3.11 -1.98 -3.36
C ASN A 122 3.88 -0.70 -3.04
N TYR A 123 3.18 0.39 -2.72
CA TYR A 123 3.81 1.64 -2.33
C TYR A 123 4.67 1.48 -1.06
N TYR A 124 4.16 0.80 -0.03
CA TYR A 124 4.92 0.48 1.17
C TYR A 124 6.12 -0.42 0.89
N LEU A 125 5.95 -1.46 0.09
CA LEU A 125 7.03 -2.36 -0.31
C LEU A 125 8.16 -1.61 -1.02
N TYR A 126 7.82 -0.78 -2.02
CA TYR A 126 8.81 -0.04 -2.81
C TYR A 126 9.54 1.04 -2.00
N MET A 127 8.81 1.79 -1.16
CA MET A 127 9.43 2.81 -0.29
C MET A 127 10.33 2.19 0.79
N SER A 128 10.06 0.95 1.20
CA SER A 128 10.89 0.23 2.18
C SER A 128 12.08 -0.49 1.55
N LEU A 129 12.06 -0.76 0.24
CA LEU A 129 13.09 -1.57 -0.44
C LEU A 129 14.50 -0.99 -0.27
N GLY A 130 14.65 0.34 -0.45
CA GLY A 130 15.94 1.01 -0.33
C GLY A 130 16.54 0.84 1.07
N PHE A 131 15.71 0.94 2.10
CA PHE A 131 16.12 0.67 3.49
C PHE A 131 16.68 -0.75 3.65
N PHE A 132 15.94 -1.77 3.17
CA PHE A 132 16.38 -3.16 3.28
C PHE A 132 17.68 -3.45 2.55
N ILE A 133 17.83 -2.92 1.34
CA ILE A 133 19.05 -3.11 0.55
C ILE A 133 20.25 -2.55 1.30
N VAL A 134 20.16 -1.30 1.78
CA VAL A 134 21.26 -0.65 2.52
C VAL A 134 21.59 -1.42 3.80
N LEU A 135 20.58 -1.84 4.55
CA LEU A 135 20.76 -2.54 5.82
C LEU A 135 21.35 -3.95 5.63
N ILE A 136 20.93 -4.70 4.61
CA ILE A 136 21.47 -6.04 4.29
C ILE A 136 22.90 -5.93 3.77
N VAL A 137 23.17 -5.00 2.83
CA VAL A 137 24.52 -4.80 2.29
C VAL A 137 25.49 -4.41 3.41
N PHE A 138 25.07 -3.53 4.31
CA PHE A 138 25.87 -3.16 5.47
C PHE A 138 26.12 -4.36 6.38
N PHE A 139 25.08 -5.12 6.74
CA PHE A 139 25.23 -6.33 7.55
C PHE A 139 26.20 -7.35 6.94
N VAL A 140 26.07 -7.65 5.64
CA VAL A 140 26.95 -8.59 4.93
C VAL A 140 28.40 -8.10 4.90
N SER A 141 28.61 -6.80 4.67
CA SER A 141 29.94 -6.19 4.70
C SER A 141 30.60 -6.37 6.08
N GLN A 142 29.87 -6.03 7.16
CA GLN A 142 30.38 -6.16 8.53
C GLN A 142 30.60 -7.63 8.94
N ALA A 143 29.73 -8.55 8.52
CA ALA A 143 29.89 -9.97 8.76
C ALA A 143 31.12 -10.55 8.03
N ASN A 144 31.38 -10.11 6.79
CA ASN A 144 32.56 -10.51 6.03
C ASN A 144 33.86 -10.08 6.74
N ILE A 145 33.89 -8.88 7.32
CA ILE A 145 35.02 -8.41 8.14
C ILE A 145 35.23 -9.35 9.33
N LEU A 146 34.17 -9.70 10.07
CA LEU A 146 34.25 -10.59 11.23
C LEU A 146 34.79 -11.98 10.85
N ILE A 147 34.32 -12.56 9.75
CA ILE A 147 34.76 -13.89 9.27
C ILE A 147 36.26 -13.86 8.92
N ASN A 148 36.71 -12.82 8.21
CA ASN A 148 38.12 -12.71 7.81
C ASN A 148 39.08 -12.45 8.98
N ILE A 149 38.59 -11.92 10.11
CA ILE A 149 39.37 -11.81 11.34
C ILE A 149 39.42 -13.16 12.07
N GLY A 150 38.30 -13.85 12.20
CA GLY A 150 38.23 -15.17 12.86
C GLY A 150 39.00 -16.26 12.12
N ALA A 151 38.93 -16.29 10.79
CA ALA A 151 39.65 -17.27 9.96
C ALA A 151 41.17 -17.05 9.98
N ALA A 152 41.61 -15.80 10.00
CA ALA A 152 43.01 -15.40 10.15
C ALA A 152 43.59 -15.88 11.49
N GLY A 153 42.87 -15.63 12.59
CA GLY A 153 43.26 -16.10 13.93
C GLY A 153 43.36 -17.63 14.06
N ALA A 154 42.49 -18.38 13.39
CA ALA A 154 42.50 -19.85 13.42
C ALA A 154 43.59 -20.49 12.53
N ALA A 155 43.98 -19.83 11.44
CA ALA A 155 44.98 -20.33 10.48
C ALA A 155 46.42 -19.86 10.78
N GLY A 156 46.64 -19.06 11.84
CA GLY A 156 47.94 -18.47 12.15
C GLY A 156 48.43 -17.43 11.13
N ALA A 157 47.52 -16.95 10.26
CA ALA A 157 47.81 -15.94 9.26
C ALA A 157 47.28 -14.58 9.74
N THR A 158 48.05 -13.50 9.61
CA THR A 158 47.57 -12.15 9.91
C THR A 158 46.77 -11.62 8.72
N SER A 159 45.44 -11.46 8.86
CA SER A 159 44.68 -10.65 7.92
C SER A 159 44.92 -9.17 8.20
N ASP A 160 44.91 -8.32 7.17
CA ASP A 160 45.05 -6.86 7.31
C ASP A 160 44.00 -6.30 8.30
N TYR A 161 42.81 -6.90 8.34
CA TYR A 161 41.76 -6.57 9.30
C TYR A 161 42.12 -6.93 10.75
N ALA A 162 42.76 -8.09 10.97
CA ALA A 162 43.24 -8.49 12.30
C ALA A 162 44.35 -7.55 12.79
N ILE A 163 45.25 -7.11 11.90
CA ILE A 163 46.32 -6.15 12.21
C ILE A 163 45.75 -4.78 12.62
N CYS A 164 44.72 -4.30 11.92
CA CYS A 164 44.07 -3.03 12.23
C CYS A 164 43.25 -3.05 13.53
N MET A 165 42.79 -4.22 13.98
CA MET A 165 42.07 -4.36 15.26
C MET A 165 42.98 -4.73 16.44
N SER A 166 44.19 -5.22 16.18
CA SER A 166 45.25 -5.37 17.18
C SER A 166 45.96 -4.03 17.38
N GLY A 167 45.35 -3.10 18.12
CA GLY A 167 46.08 -1.92 18.59
C GLY A 167 47.36 -2.34 19.32
N SER A 168 48.46 -1.61 19.08
CA SER A 168 49.80 -1.87 19.62
C SER A 168 49.76 -2.47 21.02
N ALA A 169 50.18 -3.73 21.13
CA ALA A 169 50.22 -4.46 22.38
C ALA A 169 51.15 -3.74 23.38
N SER A 170 50.59 -2.97 24.30
CA SER A 170 51.12 -2.96 25.65
C SER A 170 50.70 -4.29 26.27
N SER A 171 51.67 -5.02 26.80
CA SER A 171 51.64 -6.42 27.23
C SER A 171 50.69 -6.77 28.38
N ASP A 172 49.58 -6.06 28.57
CA ASP A 172 48.58 -6.37 29.58
C ASP A 172 47.16 -6.27 28.97
N THR A 173 46.51 -7.42 28.79
CA THR A 173 45.03 -7.59 28.83
C THR A 173 44.14 -6.84 27.82
N GLY A 174 44.55 -6.59 26.56
CA GLY A 174 43.73 -5.76 25.63
C GLY A 174 43.20 -6.38 24.31
N ILE A 175 43.82 -7.44 23.77
CA ILE A 175 43.50 -7.92 22.39
C ILE A 175 42.26 -8.82 22.35
N ALA A 176 41.97 -9.54 23.44
CA ALA A 176 40.72 -10.30 23.57
C ALA A 176 39.48 -9.38 23.61
N ASP A 177 39.65 -8.10 23.96
CA ASP A 177 38.54 -7.20 24.27
C ASP A 177 37.90 -6.57 23.01
N ILE A 178 38.69 -6.11 22.04
CA ILE A 178 38.17 -5.42 20.83
C ILE A 178 37.44 -6.39 19.88
N PHE A 179 37.99 -7.59 19.69
CA PHE A 179 37.35 -8.61 18.86
C PHE A 179 36.01 -9.07 19.47
N ASP A 180 35.97 -9.31 20.77
CA ASP A 180 34.73 -9.69 21.46
C ASP A 180 33.70 -8.55 21.45
N VAL A 181 34.13 -7.29 21.57
CA VAL A 181 33.26 -6.12 21.38
C VAL A 181 32.70 -6.06 19.94
N PHE A 182 33.53 -6.24 18.91
CA PHE A 182 33.09 -6.23 17.52
C PHE A 182 32.14 -7.40 17.22
N LYS A 183 32.43 -8.60 17.73
CA LYS A 183 31.56 -9.78 17.64
C LYS A 183 30.19 -9.52 18.29
N ASN A 184 30.17 -8.95 19.49
CA ASN A 184 28.92 -8.60 20.18
C ASN A 184 28.12 -7.53 19.41
N TYR A 185 28.81 -6.55 18.81
CA TYR A 185 28.20 -5.57 17.90
C TYR A 185 27.52 -6.25 16.70
N ILE A 186 28.18 -7.21 16.03
CA ILE A 186 27.59 -7.95 14.90
C ILE A 186 26.34 -8.72 15.34
N TYR A 187 26.35 -9.34 16.52
CA TYR A 187 25.15 -10.00 17.06
C TYR A 187 24.02 -9.02 17.32
N ALA A 188 24.30 -7.86 17.90
CA ALA A 188 23.31 -6.81 18.10
C ALA A 188 22.74 -6.30 16.76
N LEU A 189 23.60 -6.09 15.76
CA LEU A 189 23.20 -5.70 14.40
C LEU A 189 22.32 -6.77 13.75
N PHE A 190 22.67 -8.06 13.88
CA PHE A 190 21.85 -9.16 13.40
C PHE A 190 20.46 -9.16 14.03
N VAL A 191 20.37 -9.01 15.36
CA VAL A 191 19.09 -8.93 16.08
C VAL A 191 18.28 -7.72 15.59
N TYR A 192 18.93 -6.56 15.41
CA TYR A 192 18.28 -5.36 14.88
C TYR A 192 17.69 -5.60 13.47
N VAL A 193 18.47 -6.20 12.56
CA VAL A 193 18.04 -6.57 11.20
C VAL A 193 16.86 -7.54 11.25
N ALA A 194 16.97 -8.60 12.06
CA ALA A 194 15.95 -9.63 12.19
C ALA A 194 14.64 -9.07 12.73
N LEU A 195 14.70 -8.23 13.78
CA LEU A 195 13.52 -7.56 14.32
C LEU A 195 12.85 -6.70 13.24
N PHE A 196 13.63 -5.92 12.49
CA PHE A 196 13.05 -5.08 11.44
C PHE A 196 12.34 -5.90 10.36
N ILE A 197 12.95 -7.01 9.90
CA ILE A 197 12.34 -7.93 8.93
C ILE A 197 11.01 -8.50 9.47
N VAL A 198 10.97 -8.91 10.74
CA VAL A 198 9.75 -9.40 11.37
C VAL A 198 8.67 -8.33 11.38
N PHE A 199 8.98 -7.11 11.84
CA PHE A 199 7.99 -6.04 11.92
C PHE A 199 7.50 -5.60 10.54
N PHE A 200 8.38 -5.50 9.56
CA PHE A 200 8.00 -5.21 8.18
C PHE A 200 7.06 -6.27 7.61
N SER A 201 7.34 -7.55 7.88
CA SER A 201 6.47 -8.66 7.47
C SER A 201 5.10 -8.58 8.14
N LEU A 202 5.03 -8.18 9.41
CA LEU A 202 3.76 -7.94 10.12
C LEU A 202 2.97 -6.79 9.50
N ILE A 203 3.62 -5.69 9.12
CA ILE A 203 2.97 -4.55 8.47
C ILE A 203 2.46 -4.94 7.09
N LEU A 204 3.27 -5.63 6.27
CA LEU A 204 2.82 -6.16 4.99
C LEU A 204 1.61 -7.07 5.14
N LYS A 205 1.63 -7.98 6.12
CA LYS A 205 0.49 -8.84 6.44
C LYS A 205 -0.75 -8.01 6.78
N LYS A 206 -0.61 -6.98 7.61
CA LYS A 206 -1.72 -6.10 8.00
C LYS A 206 -2.26 -5.28 6.83
N LEU A 207 -1.40 -4.83 5.92
CA LEU A 207 -1.81 -4.24 4.64
C LEU A 207 -2.58 -5.26 3.81
N THR A 208 -2.13 -6.52 3.69
CA THR A 208 -2.88 -7.57 2.99
C THR A 208 -4.25 -7.84 3.62
N GLU A 209 -4.36 -7.81 4.96
CA GLU A 209 -5.64 -7.94 5.68
C GLU A 209 -6.63 -6.82 5.31
N LEU A 210 -6.16 -5.60 5.03
CA LEU A 210 -7.02 -4.51 4.53
C LEU A 210 -7.72 -4.91 3.23
N TYR A 211 -7.03 -5.60 2.33
CA TYR A 211 -7.57 -6.06 1.05
C TYR A 211 -8.37 -7.37 1.14
N ALA A 212 -8.05 -8.20 2.13
CA ALA A 212 -8.59 -9.55 2.29
C ALA A 212 -9.85 -9.60 3.15
N ASP A 213 -9.85 -8.81 4.23
CA ASP A 213 -10.86 -8.88 5.28
C ASP A 213 -11.89 -7.75 5.16
N THR A 214 -11.70 -6.81 4.23
CA THR A 214 -12.69 -5.77 3.93
C THR A 214 -13.37 -6.05 2.59
N GLU A 215 -14.60 -5.55 2.44
CA GLU A 215 -15.34 -5.68 1.19
C GLU A 215 -14.98 -4.60 0.15
N THR A 216 -13.86 -3.88 0.36
CA THR A 216 -13.41 -2.78 -0.51
C THR A 216 -13.07 -3.25 -1.93
N TYR A 217 -12.54 -4.47 -2.08
CA TYR A 217 -12.29 -5.05 -3.41
C TYR A 217 -13.59 -5.28 -4.18
N GLU A 218 -14.60 -5.88 -3.56
CA GLU A 218 -15.90 -6.14 -4.20
C GLU A 218 -16.56 -4.81 -4.60
N TYR A 219 -16.48 -3.82 -3.70
CA TYR A 219 -17.00 -2.48 -3.95
C TYR A 219 -16.31 -1.79 -5.14
N ILE A 220 -14.97 -1.72 -5.16
CA ILE A 220 -14.25 -0.96 -6.19
C ILE A 220 -14.33 -1.64 -7.57
N MET A 221 -14.36 -2.98 -7.61
CA MET A 221 -14.58 -3.73 -8.84
C MET A 221 -15.96 -3.44 -9.42
N LEU A 222 -17.01 -3.44 -8.59
CA LEU A 222 -18.36 -3.08 -9.01
C LEU A 222 -18.43 -1.64 -9.52
N MET A 223 -17.76 -0.68 -8.86
CA MET A 223 -17.69 0.69 -9.35
C MET A 223 -17.02 0.78 -10.71
N LYS A 224 -15.91 0.06 -10.92
CA LYS A 224 -15.20 0.02 -12.21
C LYS A 224 -16.05 -0.60 -13.32
N GLU A 225 -16.80 -1.66 -13.02
CA GLU A 225 -17.75 -2.26 -13.96
C GLU A 225 -18.82 -1.25 -14.37
N LEU A 226 -19.45 -0.56 -13.41
CA LEU A 226 -20.47 0.46 -13.70
C LEU A 226 -19.89 1.64 -14.50
N ASP A 227 -18.68 2.09 -14.18
CA ASP A 227 -17.97 3.15 -14.90
C ASP A 227 -17.70 2.79 -16.36
N ILE A 228 -17.27 1.55 -16.64
CA ILE A 228 -17.08 1.07 -18.02
C ILE A 228 -18.40 1.06 -18.78
N LEU A 229 -19.47 0.52 -18.19
CA LEU A 229 -20.78 0.50 -18.84
C LEU A 229 -21.31 1.91 -19.13
N LEU A 230 -21.07 2.85 -18.21
CA LEU A 230 -21.44 4.26 -18.36
C LEU A 230 -20.65 4.93 -19.50
N LYS A 231 -19.33 4.76 -19.52
CA LYS A 231 -18.42 5.38 -20.50
C LYS A 231 -18.61 4.82 -21.91
N GLU A 232 -18.81 3.52 -22.05
CA GLU A 232 -19.00 2.91 -23.37
C GLU A 232 -20.42 3.12 -23.92
N ASN A 233 -21.43 3.22 -23.04
CA ASN A 233 -22.82 3.54 -23.39
C ASN A 233 -23.36 2.74 -24.59
N LYS A 234 -23.08 1.43 -24.63
CA LYS A 234 -23.53 0.54 -25.71
C LYS A 234 -25.05 0.32 -25.68
N PRO A 235 -25.71 0.11 -26.83
CA PRO A 235 -27.14 -0.19 -26.88
C PRO A 235 -27.56 -1.39 -26.02
N ALA A 236 -26.72 -2.43 -25.98
CA ALA A 236 -26.95 -3.64 -25.16
C ALA A 236 -27.00 -3.34 -23.65
N ASN A 237 -26.37 -2.25 -23.21
CA ASN A 237 -26.23 -1.86 -21.81
C ASN A 237 -27.12 -0.66 -21.45
N ALA A 238 -27.88 -0.12 -22.41
CA ALA A 238 -28.64 1.13 -22.30
C ALA A 238 -29.53 1.15 -21.04
N GLY A 239 -30.14 0.02 -20.68
CA GLY A 239 -31.00 -0.05 -19.49
C GLY A 239 -30.28 0.20 -18.16
N ILE A 240 -29.00 -0.16 -18.03
CA ILE A 240 -28.18 0.19 -16.84
C ILE A 240 -27.73 1.64 -16.95
N THR A 241 -27.26 2.05 -18.13
CA THR A 241 -26.76 3.40 -18.37
C THR A 241 -27.85 4.46 -18.18
N ASP A 242 -29.10 4.20 -18.57
CA ASP A 242 -30.24 5.10 -18.40
C ASP A 242 -30.59 5.32 -16.93
N ILE A 243 -30.54 4.24 -16.14
CA ILE A 243 -30.70 4.33 -14.68
C ILE A 243 -29.57 5.18 -14.10
N LEU A 244 -28.31 4.92 -14.46
CA LEU A 244 -27.18 5.71 -13.96
C LEU A 244 -27.30 7.20 -14.31
N LYS A 245 -27.65 7.53 -15.56
CA LYS A 245 -27.85 8.91 -16.03
C LYS A 245 -28.99 9.64 -15.33
N LYS A 246 -30.08 8.94 -14.98
CA LYS A 246 -31.21 9.50 -14.22
C LYS A 246 -30.77 10.09 -12.86
N TYR A 247 -29.70 9.58 -12.27
CA TYR A 247 -29.21 9.98 -10.95
C TYR A 247 -27.86 10.73 -10.98
N SER A 248 -27.42 11.22 -12.15
CA SER A 248 -26.07 11.79 -12.33
C SER A 248 -25.96 13.32 -12.30
N LYS A 249 -27.01 14.03 -11.83
CA LYS A 249 -27.03 15.51 -11.63
C LYS A 249 -26.37 16.31 -12.78
N ASN A 250 -26.61 15.92 -14.04
CA ASN A 250 -26.09 16.53 -15.28
C ASN A 250 -24.63 16.22 -15.67
N LYS A 251 -23.93 15.32 -14.96
CA LYS A 251 -22.59 14.81 -15.33
C LYS A 251 -22.70 13.36 -15.78
N ILE A 252 -22.52 13.10 -17.06
CA ILE A 252 -23.14 11.92 -17.70
C ILE A 252 -22.18 10.71 -17.83
N ASN A 253 -20.87 10.90 -17.62
CA ASN A 253 -19.85 9.95 -18.12
C ASN A 253 -18.88 9.39 -17.06
N ASP A 254 -19.13 9.61 -15.77
CA ASP A 254 -18.23 9.11 -14.72
C ASP A 254 -19.03 8.72 -13.46
N ILE A 255 -18.78 7.50 -12.99
CA ILE A 255 -19.46 6.91 -11.82
C ILE A 255 -19.27 7.76 -10.56
N ALA A 256 -18.17 8.50 -10.47
CA ALA A 256 -17.84 9.37 -9.34
C ALA A 256 -18.90 10.46 -9.08
N TYR A 257 -19.66 10.87 -10.10
CA TYR A 257 -20.68 11.92 -10.00
C TYR A 257 -22.12 11.39 -9.94
N ILE A 258 -22.29 10.11 -9.63
CA ILE A 258 -23.61 9.49 -9.52
C ILE A 258 -23.97 9.31 -8.05
N ALA A 259 -25.22 9.63 -7.71
CA ALA A 259 -25.73 9.40 -6.36
C ALA A 259 -26.15 7.93 -6.15
N LEU A 260 -25.17 7.03 -6.01
CA LEU A 260 -25.40 5.58 -5.82
C LEU A 260 -25.82 5.19 -4.39
N ASN A 261 -25.90 6.14 -3.47
CA ASN A 261 -26.28 5.90 -2.08
C ASN A 261 -27.81 5.86 -1.88
N ASN A 262 -28.58 6.08 -2.93
CA ASN A 262 -30.03 6.08 -2.89
C ASN A 262 -30.62 4.66 -3.02
N LYS A 263 -31.50 4.27 -2.09
CA LYS A 263 -32.20 2.97 -2.18
C LYS A 263 -32.97 2.78 -3.49
N ALA A 264 -33.50 3.87 -4.06
CA ALA A 264 -34.22 3.82 -5.32
C ALA A 264 -33.32 3.40 -6.48
N ILE A 265 -32.13 4.01 -6.63
CA ILE A 265 -31.21 3.62 -7.71
C ILE A 265 -30.66 2.22 -7.49
N ILE A 266 -30.33 1.83 -6.26
CA ILE A 266 -29.83 0.49 -5.96
C ILE A 266 -30.90 -0.55 -6.31
N SER A 267 -32.16 -0.31 -5.96
CA SER A 267 -33.27 -1.20 -6.29
C SER A 267 -33.52 -1.29 -7.79
N GLU A 268 -33.53 -0.16 -8.51
CA GLU A 268 -33.68 -0.12 -9.97
C GLU A 268 -32.53 -0.87 -10.66
N LEU A 269 -31.29 -0.62 -10.24
CA LEU A 269 -30.08 -1.28 -10.75
C LEU A 269 -30.08 -2.78 -10.46
N ALA A 270 -30.35 -3.18 -9.21
CA ALA A 270 -30.42 -4.59 -8.81
C ALA A 270 -31.54 -5.32 -9.55
N THR A 271 -32.72 -4.71 -9.69
CA THR A 271 -33.83 -5.26 -10.45
C THR A 271 -33.47 -5.38 -11.93
N LYS A 272 -32.75 -4.41 -12.52
CA LYS A 272 -32.34 -4.48 -13.91
C LYS A 272 -31.26 -5.53 -14.15
N ALA A 273 -30.29 -5.63 -13.25
CA ALA A 273 -29.24 -6.65 -13.26
C ALA A 273 -29.79 -8.06 -13.01
N ALA A 274 -30.84 -8.20 -12.20
CA ALA A 274 -31.57 -9.45 -11.95
C ALA A 274 -32.60 -9.78 -13.04
N GLY A 275 -33.24 -8.78 -13.65
CA GLY A 275 -34.15 -8.96 -14.78
C GLY A 275 -33.41 -9.36 -16.04
N ALA A 276 -32.18 -8.89 -16.23
CA ALA A 276 -31.23 -9.46 -17.18
C ALA A 276 -30.82 -10.91 -16.81
N ALA A 277 -30.87 -11.29 -15.53
CA ALA A 277 -30.72 -12.67 -15.08
C ALA A 277 -31.96 -13.56 -15.34
N GLY A 278 -33.05 -12.98 -15.87
CA GLY A 278 -34.21 -13.70 -16.39
C GLY A 278 -34.02 -14.27 -17.81
N ALA A 279 -32.89 -14.04 -18.47
CA ALA A 279 -32.56 -14.63 -19.76
C ALA A 279 -31.26 -15.45 -19.65
N TYR A 280 -31.37 -16.76 -19.92
CA TYR A 280 -30.36 -17.82 -19.90
C TYR A 280 -30.08 -18.50 -18.55
N LYS A 281 -31.04 -19.35 -18.13
CA LYS A 281 -30.68 -20.70 -17.64
C LYS A 281 -30.33 -21.54 -18.86
N ASP A 282 -29.06 -21.64 -19.22
CA ASP A 282 -28.65 -22.77 -20.06
C ASP A 282 -28.33 -23.97 -19.16
N LYS A 283 -28.71 -25.17 -19.62
CA LYS A 283 -28.61 -26.43 -18.88
C LYS A 283 -27.20 -27.02 -18.89
N SER A 284 -26.19 -26.17 -18.86
CA SER A 284 -24.78 -26.53 -18.75
C SER A 284 -24.08 -25.44 -17.93
N ASP A 285 -23.14 -25.81 -17.07
CA ASP A 285 -22.38 -24.93 -16.18
C ASP A 285 -21.44 -23.92 -16.91
N SER A 286 -21.87 -23.35 -18.05
CA SER A 286 -21.14 -22.32 -18.79
C SER A 286 -21.66 -20.91 -18.48
N VAL A 287 -20.95 -20.23 -17.59
CA VAL A 287 -20.59 -18.80 -17.59
C VAL A 287 -21.48 -17.86 -18.41
N VAL A 288 -22.37 -17.14 -17.72
CA VAL A 288 -23.17 -16.04 -18.30
C VAL A 288 -22.36 -14.75 -18.29
N VAL A 289 -22.04 -14.24 -19.48
CA VAL A 289 -21.66 -12.84 -19.69
C VAL A 289 -22.96 -12.03 -19.69
N LYS A 290 -23.10 -11.03 -18.81
CA LYS A 290 -24.35 -10.25 -18.73
C LYS A 290 -24.33 -8.97 -19.57
N TYR A 291 -23.16 -8.36 -19.75
CA TYR A 291 -23.01 -7.11 -20.50
C TYR A 291 -21.75 -7.12 -21.36
N ASP A 292 -21.87 -6.63 -22.59
CA ASP A 292 -20.76 -6.55 -23.55
C ASP A 292 -19.97 -5.24 -23.36
N ASN A 293 -18.64 -5.30 -23.53
CA ASN A 293 -17.77 -4.13 -23.59
C ASN A 293 -16.81 -4.20 -24.79
N ASN A 294 -16.04 -3.14 -25.05
CA ASN A 294 -15.12 -3.07 -26.19
C ASN A 294 -13.92 -4.02 -26.08
N GLU A 295 -13.55 -4.38 -24.86
CA GLU A 295 -12.35 -5.15 -24.52
C GLU A 295 -12.64 -6.63 -24.24
N ASN A 296 -13.87 -7.08 -24.53
CA ASN A 296 -14.37 -8.43 -24.26
C ASN A 296 -14.24 -8.91 -22.80
N TYR A 297 -14.19 -7.99 -21.83
CA TYR A 297 -14.26 -8.36 -20.42
C TYR A 297 -15.62 -8.98 -20.08
N LYS A 298 -15.66 -9.85 -19.07
CA LYS A 298 -16.90 -10.38 -18.50
C LYS A 298 -17.43 -9.43 -17.42
N ILE A 299 -18.42 -8.61 -17.75
CA ILE A 299 -19.11 -7.74 -16.79
C ILE A 299 -20.37 -8.45 -16.29
N THR A 300 -20.50 -8.60 -14.96
CA THR A 300 -21.61 -9.33 -14.32
C THR A 300 -22.41 -8.50 -13.33
N LEU A 301 -21.89 -7.35 -12.91
CA LEU A 301 -22.44 -6.51 -11.85
C LEU A 301 -22.70 -7.32 -10.58
N LYS A 302 -21.77 -8.22 -10.25
CA LYS A 302 -21.86 -9.08 -9.07
C LYS A 302 -21.88 -8.20 -7.81
N ASN A 303 -22.70 -8.57 -6.83
CA ASN A 303 -22.86 -7.87 -5.56
C ASN A 303 -23.46 -6.45 -5.65
N ILE A 304 -24.19 -6.12 -6.72
CA ILE A 304 -24.86 -4.81 -6.85
C ILE A 304 -25.87 -4.55 -5.72
N GLU A 305 -26.47 -5.62 -5.21
CA GLU A 305 -27.37 -5.60 -4.05
C GLU A 305 -26.66 -5.21 -2.73
N LYS A 306 -25.33 -5.34 -2.66
CA LYS A 306 -24.54 -4.98 -1.48
C LYS A 306 -24.10 -3.52 -1.44
N LEU A 307 -24.44 -2.71 -2.46
CA LEU A 307 -24.06 -1.28 -2.52
C LEU A 307 -24.46 -0.48 -1.28
N GLU A 308 -25.64 -0.77 -0.72
CA GLU A 308 -26.11 -0.14 0.52
C GLU A 308 -25.21 -0.53 1.70
N TYR A 309 -24.87 -1.83 1.81
CA TYR A 309 -24.01 -2.34 2.86
C TYR A 309 -22.59 -1.74 2.78
N TYR A 310 -21.99 -1.63 1.59
CA TYR A 310 -20.66 -1.04 1.43
C TYR A 310 -20.60 0.42 1.92
N ASN A 311 -21.71 1.15 1.83
CA ASN A 311 -21.81 2.54 2.30
C ASN A 311 -22.34 2.67 3.73
N SER A 312 -22.66 1.55 4.39
CA SER A 312 -23.13 1.51 5.77
C SER A 312 -22.03 1.91 6.76
N LYS A 313 -22.43 2.24 7.98
CA LYS A 313 -21.49 2.51 9.08
C LYS A 313 -20.63 1.29 9.39
N GLU A 314 -21.20 0.09 9.35
CA GLU A 314 -20.52 -1.16 9.67
C GLU A 314 -19.33 -1.42 8.74
N ALA A 315 -19.54 -1.37 7.41
CA ALA A 315 -18.48 -1.58 6.44
C ALA A 315 -17.39 -0.50 6.54
N LYS A 316 -17.77 0.76 6.78
CA LYS A 316 -16.83 1.88 6.96
C LYS A 316 -15.98 1.69 8.22
N ASP A 317 -16.58 1.33 9.35
CA ASP A 317 -15.88 1.12 10.62
C ASP A 317 -14.90 -0.06 10.51
N LYS A 318 -15.24 -1.12 9.74
CA LYS A 318 -14.34 -2.24 9.45
C LYS A 318 -13.04 -1.77 8.77
N VAL A 319 -13.15 -0.94 7.74
CA VAL A 319 -11.99 -0.37 7.02
C VAL A 319 -11.16 0.52 7.95
N LYS A 320 -11.82 1.42 8.69
CA LYS A 320 -11.15 2.34 9.63
C LYS A 320 -10.39 1.60 10.72
N ASN A 321 -10.98 0.55 11.28
CA ASN A 321 -10.34 -0.26 12.31
C ASN A 321 -9.07 -0.94 11.77
N LYS A 322 -9.13 -1.53 10.57
CA LYS A 322 -7.94 -2.11 9.92
C LYS A 322 -6.86 -1.07 9.65
N ILE A 323 -7.21 0.12 9.16
CA ILE A 323 -6.26 1.22 8.97
C ILE A 323 -5.64 1.66 10.30
N SER A 324 -6.45 1.73 11.36
CA SER A 324 -5.95 2.09 12.69
C SER A 324 -4.99 1.04 13.25
N GLU A 325 -5.26 -0.25 13.06
CA GLU A 325 -4.34 -1.33 13.43
C GLU A 325 -3.00 -1.23 12.69
N ILE A 326 -3.03 -0.92 11.39
CA ILE A 326 -1.81 -0.69 10.60
C ILE A 326 -1.03 0.51 11.15
N PHE A 327 -1.71 1.61 11.46
CA PHE A 327 -1.07 2.83 11.94
C PHE A 327 -0.39 2.67 13.31
N GLN A 328 -0.86 1.76 14.17
CA GLN A 328 -0.21 1.49 15.46
C GLN A 328 1.26 1.03 15.32
N PHE A 329 1.64 0.47 14.17
CA PHE A 329 3.04 0.09 13.91
C PHE A 329 3.97 1.30 13.74
N ILE A 330 3.45 2.53 13.62
CA ILE A 330 4.28 3.74 13.59
C ILE A 330 5.11 3.91 14.87
N TYR A 331 4.59 3.46 16.02
CA TYR A 331 5.31 3.48 17.29
C TYR A 331 6.53 2.56 17.29
N VAL A 332 6.44 1.44 16.58
CA VAL A 332 7.57 0.50 16.43
C VAL A 332 8.69 1.14 15.61
N TYR A 333 8.33 1.85 14.54
CA TYR A 333 9.29 2.61 13.76
C TYR A 333 10.02 3.69 14.56
N ILE A 334 9.32 4.36 15.49
CA ILE A 334 9.96 5.33 16.40
C ILE A 334 11.04 4.65 17.24
N ILE A 335 10.79 3.43 17.73
CA ILE A 335 11.81 2.65 18.47
C ILE A 335 13.01 2.34 17.57
N PHE A 336 12.77 1.97 16.31
CA PHE A 336 13.84 1.74 15.34
C PHE A 336 14.64 2.99 15.00
N LEU A 337 14.02 4.18 15.00
CA LEU A 337 14.73 5.44 14.78
C LEU A 337 15.66 5.82 15.93
N ILE A 338 15.32 5.48 17.17
CA ILE A 338 16.12 5.85 18.36
C ILE A 338 17.54 5.30 18.27
N ILE A 339 17.72 4.06 17.80
CA ILE A 339 19.02 3.39 17.75
C ILE A 339 20.04 4.13 16.84
N PRO A 340 19.75 4.37 15.54
CA PRO A 340 20.64 5.14 14.68
C PRO A 340 20.79 6.61 15.13
N ILE A 341 19.75 7.24 15.70
CA ILE A 341 19.89 8.59 16.28
C ILE A 341 20.89 8.59 17.44
N TYR A 342 20.78 7.61 18.34
CA TYR A 342 21.68 7.47 19.47
C TYR A 342 23.13 7.21 19.01
N MET A 343 23.34 6.30 18.06
CA MET A 343 24.66 6.04 17.49
C MET A 343 25.26 7.28 16.83
N LEU A 344 24.44 8.04 16.10
CA LEU A 344 24.85 9.28 15.46
C LEU A 344 25.19 10.36 16.50
N SER A 345 24.46 10.41 17.62
CA SER A 345 24.74 11.31 18.74
C SER A 345 26.09 11.02 19.41
N LEU A 346 26.45 9.74 19.56
CA LEU A 346 27.73 9.33 20.12
C LEU A 346 28.89 9.67 19.17
N SER A 347 28.71 9.49 17.85
CA SER A 347 29.73 9.83 16.84
C SER A 347 30.03 11.33 16.81
N LEU A 348 29.00 12.18 16.94
CA LEU A 348 29.10 13.63 16.74
C LEU A 348 29.45 14.43 18.00
N GLN A 349 29.45 13.81 19.18
CA GLN A 349 29.70 14.47 20.47
C GLN A 349 28.82 15.74 20.66
N GLY A 350 29.33 16.81 21.30
CA GLY A 350 28.59 18.04 21.66
C GLY A 350 27.94 18.83 20.49
N ASN A 351 28.14 18.40 19.24
CA ASN A 351 27.47 18.97 18.06
C ASN A 351 26.07 18.36 17.78
N TYR A 352 25.56 17.47 18.64
CA TYR A 352 24.25 16.83 18.53
C TYR A 352 23.08 17.82 18.30
N MET A 353 23.15 19.03 18.86
CA MET A 353 22.15 20.08 18.63
C MET A 353 22.04 20.48 17.16
N TYR A 354 23.15 20.52 16.42
CA TYR A 354 23.15 20.82 14.99
C TYR A 354 22.57 19.66 14.16
N LEU A 355 22.78 18.42 14.58
CA LEU A 355 22.19 17.25 13.94
C LEU A 355 20.67 17.23 14.13
N LEU A 356 20.17 17.44 15.35
CA LEU A 356 18.74 17.45 15.63
C LEU A 356 18.04 18.53 14.81
N PHE A 357 18.68 19.70 14.68
CA PHE A 357 18.23 20.78 13.81
C PHE A 357 18.26 20.40 12.31
N THR A 358 19.29 19.68 11.87
CA THR A 358 19.42 19.21 10.47
C THR A 358 18.40 18.13 10.13
N ILE A 359 18.13 17.18 11.05
CA ILE A 359 17.10 16.16 10.90
C ILE A 359 15.72 16.82 10.84
N ILE A 360 15.45 17.80 11.70
CA ILE A 360 14.21 18.60 11.63
C ILE A 360 14.09 19.31 10.27
N LEU A 361 15.17 19.94 9.78
CA LEU A 361 15.17 20.59 8.47
C LEU A 361 14.95 19.62 7.32
N ILE A 362 15.57 18.43 7.35
CA ILE A 362 15.37 17.38 6.35
C ILE A 362 13.93 16.88 6.38
N ILE A 363 13.37 16.62 7.56
CA ILE A 363 11.97 16.22 7.70
C ILE A 363 11.05 17.31 7.15
N ILE A 364 11.27 18.58 7.52
CA ILE A 364 10.50 19.73 7.00
C ILE A 364 10.62 19.81 5.48
N PHE A 365 11.84 19.67 4.93
CA PHE A 365 12.09 19.76 3.50
C PHE A 365 11.45 18.60 2.73
N SER A 366 11.57 17.37 3.22
CA SER A 366 10.97 16.17 2.64
C SER A 366 9.44 16.24 2.67
N VAL A 367 8.84 16.67 3.79
CA VAL A 367 7.39 16.88 3.90
C VAL A 367 6.93 18.01 2.97
N SER A 368 7.70 19.09 2.86
CA SER A 368 7.38 20.21 1.98
C SER A 368 7.47 19.83 0.49
N ALA A 369 8.52 19.15 0.08
CA ALA A 369 8.71 18.69 -1.30
C ALA A 369 7.63 17.67 -1.70
N TYR A 370 7.29 16.75 -0.79
CA TYR A 370 6.21 15.79 -0.98
C TYR A 370 4.84 16.48 -1.14
N ASN A 371 4.52 17.43 -0.26
CA ASN A 371 3.27 18.20 -0.36
C ASN A 371 3.19 19.04 -1.64
N ILE A 372 4.28 19.69 -2.06
CA ILE A 372 4.32 20.44 -3.32
C ILE A 372 4.09 19.49 -4.50
N TYR A 373 4.72 18.32 -4.51
CA TYR A 373 4.56 17.33 -5.56
C TYR A 373 3.10 16.83 -5.68
N ASN A 374 2.46 16.50 -4.55
CA ASN A 374 1.06 16.08 -4.54
C ASN A 374 0.07 17.20 -4.89
N THR A 375 0.39 18.45 -4.56
CA THR A 375 -0.48 19.60 -4.88
C THR A 375 -0.39 19.99 -6.36
N LEU A 376 0.72 19.67 -7.05
CA LEU A 376 0.92 19.93 -8.48
C LEU A 376 0.37 18.83 -9.41
N GLN A 377 0.00 17.67 -8.87
CA GLN A 377 -0.61 16.55 -9.63
C GLN A 377 -2.13 16.46 -9.52
N ASN A 378 -2.75 17.24 -8.63
CA ASN A 378 -4.18 17.54 -8.65
C ASN A 378 -4.45 18.82 -9.44
#